data_AF-A0A653WYE4-F1
#
_entry.id   AF-A0A653WYE4-F1
#
_cell.length_a   1.000
_cell.length_b   1.000
_cell.length_c   1.000
_cell.angle_alpha   90.00
_cell.angle_beta   90.00
_cell.angle_gamma   90.00
#
_symmetry.space_group_name_H-M   'P 1'
#
loop_
_entity.id
_entity.type
_entity.pdbx_description
1 polymer ?
#
loop_
_entity_poly.entity_id
_entity_poly.type
_entity_poly.pdbx_seq_one_letter_code
_entity_poly.pdbx_strand_id
1 'polypeptide(L)'
;MTQSPLARAVALATLGTCLCLPSLAQAEFIKDSKATLELRNFYMNRDLRNSTAAQQSKREEWAQGFILKAESGFTEGTVGFGLDAYAGLGLKLDSSDERAGTALLPNSFGNEGPGEYSEATAAAKVRISKTVGKVGGLMPKLPIVASGDSRLLPQVFNGGMITSQEIDGLTLNGGQLREVNFRSSTDSQDITASNVGGVSDRYNFAGGDYKFNTGNTTVGLWYGELEDIYDQKLYNLIHVQPIGDWKLGANLAYFDSQDNGSKRGGKLDNDLTSVNLWAGTGAHTFRLGYQKVGGDNAFPFLTETDPYIVNYLQILDFTRKDEKSWQARYDINFATYGIPGLSAFVRYVTGDGFDGAGGRDGKEWERDFDVSYTIQEGTFKNLAFRWRNAMVRSNAAATGGDLDENRLIVSYTLPLF
;
A
#
# COMPACT_ATOMS: atom_id res chain seq x y z
N MET A 1 -36.98 0.15 3.69
CA MET A 1 -37.15 -0.89 4.73
C MET A 1 -37.26 -0.21 6.08
N THR A 2 -38.36 -0.41 6.81
CA THR A 2 -38.59 0.15 8.14
C THR A 2 -37.85 -0.70 9.18
N GLN A 3 -36.80 -0.16 9.81
CA GLN A 3 -36.06 -0.87 10.85
C GLN A 3 -36.95 -1.14 12.07
N SER A 4 -36.81 -2.33 12.67
CA SER A 4 -37.65 -2.75 13.80
C SER A 4 -37.37 -1.92 15.06
N PRO A 5 -38.37 -1.71 15.93
CA PRO A 5 -38.20 -0.99 17.21
C PRO A 5 -37.11 -1.62 18.10
N LEU A 6 -36.88 -2.93 17.94
CA LEU A 6 -35.87 -3.68 18.67
C LEU A 6 -34.45 -3.27 18.26
N ALA A 7 -34.20 -3.04 16.97
CA ALA A 7 -32.89 -2.58 16.48
C ALA A 7 -32.54 -1.18 17.01
N ARG A 8 -33.55 -0.29 17.10
CA ARG A 8 -33.39 1.04 17.73
C ARG A 8 -33.15 0.93 19.23
N ALA A 9 -33.87 0.04 19.92
CA ALA A 9 -33.68 -0.19 21.35
C ALA A 9 -32.30 -0.77 21.67
N VAL A 10 -31.78 -1.69 20.85
CA VAL A 10 -30.44 -2.24 21.00
C VAL A 10 -29.38 -1.16 20.73
N ALA A 11 -29.55 -0.34 19.69
CA ALA A 11 -28.64 0.77 19.39
C ALA A 11 -28.65 1.86 20.48
N LEU A 12 -29.81 2.17 21.05
CA LEU A 12 -29.95 3.13 22.16
C LEU A 12 -29.43 2.54 23.48
N ALA A 13 -29.59 1.23 23.72
CA ALA A 13 -29.07 0.56 24.89
C ALA A 13 -27.54 0.45 24.87
N THR A 14 -26.92 0.21 23.70
CA THR A 14 -25.45 0.24 23.56
C THR A 14 -24.87 1.65 23.67
N LEU A 15 -25.59 2.68 23.20
CA LEU A 15 -25.22 4.09 23.44
C LEU A 15 -25.37 4.48 24.92
N GLY A 16 -26.41 3.97 25.59
CA GLY A 16 -26.70 4.26 27.00
C GLY A 16 -25.74 3.58 27.99
N THR A 17 -25.26 2.37 27.71
CA THR A 17 -24.28 1.69 28.56
C THR A 17 -22.89 2.31 28.49
N CYS A 18 -22.55 3.00 27.39
CA CYS A 18 -21.31 3.78 27.30
C CYS A 18 -21.32 5.05 28.18
N LEU A 19 -22.49 5.56 28.58
CA LEU A 19 -22.63 6.80 29.35
C LEU A 19 -22.56 6.60 30.88
N CYS A 20 -22.54 5.35 31.36
CA CYS A 20 -22.56 5.03 32.80
C CYS A 20 -21.22 4.48 33.33
N LEU A 21 -20.16 4.47 32.53
CA LEU A 21 -18.81 4.12 32.99
C LEU A 21 -18.15 5.35 33.66
N PRO A 22 -17.35 5.17 34.73
CA PRO A 22 -16.77 6.29 35.47
C PRO A 22 -15.92 7.18 34.53
N SER A 23 -16.39 8.41 34.31
CA SER A 23 -15.82 9.41 33.39
C SER A 23 -14.40 9.85 33.73
N LEU A 24 -13.92 9.54 34.96
CA LEU A 24 -12.59 9.91 35.43
C LEU A 24 -11.47 9.00 34.89
N ALA A 25 -11.77 7.81 34.38
CA ALA A 25 -10.76 6.86 33.87
C ALA A 25 -10.63 6.83 32.33
N GLN A 26 -11.33 7.73 31.63
CA GLN A 26 -11.38 7.77 30.16
C GLN A 26 -10.94 9.12 29.57
N ALA A 27 -10.34 10.01 30.37
CA ALA A 27 -9.89 11.31 29.89
C ALA A 27 -8.84 11.17 28.80
N GLU A 28 -7.79 10.37 29.00
CA GLU A 28 -6.76 10.10 27.97
C GLU A 28 -7.31 9.34 26.76
N PHE A 29 -8.26 8.43 26.96
CA PHE A 29 -8.91 7.69 25.86
C PHE A 29 -9.60 8.65 24.88
N ILE A 30 -10.39 9.61 25.37
CA ILE A 30 -11.07 10.59 24.52
C ILE A 30 -10.13 11.70 24.07
N LYS A 31 -9.30 12.24 24.97
CA LYS A 31 -8.41 13.37 24.69
C LYS A 31 -7.36 13.07 23.62
N ASP A 32 -6.83 11.85 23.61
CA ASP A 32 -5.83 11.44 22.63
C ASP A 32 -6.48 10.78 21.39
N SER A 33 -7.81 10.76 21.32
CA SER A 33 -8.52 10.30 20.13
C SER A 33 -8.29 11.24 18.96
N LYS A 34 -8.19 10.67 17.77
CA LYS A 34 -8.11 11.41 16.52
C LYS A 34 -9.03 10.78 15.51
N ALA A 35 -9.72 11.61 14.74
CA ALA A 35 -10.49 11.13 13.60
C ALA A 35 -10.27 12.00 12.37
N THR A 36 -10.18 11.35 11.21
CA THR A 36 -10.02 11.99 9.91
C THR A 36 -11.03 11.45 8.92
N LEU A 37 -11.64 12.33 8.14
CA LEU A 37 -12.41 11.99 6.95
C LEU A 37 -11.64 12.45 5.71
N GLU A 38 -11.21 11.52 4.88
CA GLU A 38 -10.64 11.81 3.57
C GLU A 38 -11.71 11.70 2.48
N LEU A 39 -11.87 12.77 1.71
CA LEU A 39 -12.61 12.78 0.45
C LEU A 39 -11.62 12.54 -0.68
N ARG A 40 -11.74 11.44 -1.42
CA ARG A 40 -10.83 11.08 -2.52
C ARG A 40 -11.60 10.95 -3.83
N ASN A 41 -11.48 11.92 -4.72
CA ASN A 41 -11.99 11.83 -6.07
C ASN A 41 -10.91 11.22 -6.99
N PHE A 42 -11.24 10.15 -7.72
CA PHE A 42 -10.26 9.38 -8.48
C PHE A 42 -10.78 9.08 -9.88
N TYR A 43 -10.21 9.73 -10.88
CA TYR A 43 -10.36 9.36 -12.28
C TYR A 43 -9.13 8.56 -12.75
N MET A 44 -9.36 7.44 -13.42
CA MET A 44 -8.31 6.60 -13.98
C MET A 44 -8.68 6.20 -15.41
N ASN A 45 -7.73 6.33 -16.33
CA ASN A 45 -7.85 5.85 -17.70
C ASN A 45 -6.55 5.15 -18.10
N ARG A 46 -6.64 3.86 -18.46
CA ARG A 46 -5.58 3.03 -19.04
C ARG A 46 -5.99 2.62 -20.44
N ASP A 47 -5.30 3.14 -21.45
CA ASP A 47 -5.45 2.77 -22.85
C ASP A 47 -4.62 1.51 -23.16
N LEU A 48 -5.25 0.50 -23.76
CA LEU A 48 -4.64 -0.79 -24.11
C LEU A 48 -4.21 -0.74 -25.59
N ARG A 49 -3.00 -0.25 -25.87
CA ARG A 49 -2.58 0.19 -27.22
C ARG A 49 -2.56 -0.92 -28.28
N ASN A 50 -2.38 -2.19 -27.88
CA ASN A 50 -2.34 -3.33 -28.79
C ASN A 50 -3.64 -4.16 -28.82
N SER A 51 -4.70 -3.69 -28.17
CA SER A 51 -6.00 -4.37 -28.16
C SER A 51 -6.76 -4.20 -29.49
N THR A 52 -7.57 -5.19 -29.85
CA THR A 52 -8.60 -5.05 -30.90
C THR A 52 -9.94 -4.70 -30.26
N ALA A 53 -10.86 -4.02 -30.97
CA ALA A 53 -12.13 -3.54 -30.38
C ALA A 53 -13.09 -4.66 -29.88
N ALA A 54 -12.93 -5.90 -30.36
CA ALA A 54 -13.64 -7.07 -29.81
C ALA A 54 -13.06 -7.52 -28.46
N GLN A 55 -11.89 -7.02 -28.10
CA GLN A 55 -11.27 -7.08 -26.78
C GLN A 55 -11.46 -5.72 -26.09
N GLN A 56 -11.22 -5.67 -24.78
CA GLN A 56 -11.25 -4.41 -24.05
C GLN A 56 -10.24 -3.41 -24.66
N SER A 57 -10.69 -2.22 -25.05
CA SER A 57 -9.82 -1.18 -25.63
C SER A 57 -9.15 -0.28 -24.59
N LYS A 58 -9.84 -0.05 -23.47
CA LYS A 58 -9.37 0.75 -22.35
C LYS A 58 -10.02 0.31 -21.05
N ARG A 59 -9.41 0.68 -19.93
CA ARG A 59 -10.02 0.67 -18.60
C ARG A 59 -10.15 2.11 -18.13
N GLU A 60 -11.37 2.61 -18.00
CA GLU A 60 -11.62 4.01 -17.69
C GLU A 60 -12.80 4.16 -16.75
N GLU A 61 -12.54 4.66 -15.55
CA GLU A 61 -13.54 4.81 -14.49
C GLU A 61 -13.28 6.07 -13.67
N TRP A 62 -14.36 6.61 -13.11
CA TRP A 62 -14.34 7.74 -12.20
C TRP A 62 -15.16 7.41 -10.95
N ALA A 63 -14.57 7.61 -9.78
CA ALA A 63 -15.22 7.33 -8.51
C ALA A 63 -14.90 8.36 -7.42
N GLN A 64 -15.77 8.42 -6.42
CA GLN A 64 -15.60 9.23 -5.21
C GLN A 64 -15.51 8.32 -3.99
N GLY A 65 -14.41 8.44 -3.24
CA GLY A 65 -14.17 7.75 -1.98
C GLY A 65 -14.41 8.65 -0.77
N PHE A 66 -14.94 8.07 0.29
CA PHE A 66 -15.03 8.65 1.63
C PHE A 66 -14.36 7.67 2.59
N ILE A 67 -13.25 8.07 3.19
CA ILE A 67 -12.45 7.23 4.08
C ILE A 67 -12.44 7.86 5.47
N LEU A 68 -13.17 7.24 6.38
CA LEU A 68 -13.13 7.57 7.80
C LEU A 68 -12.10 6.69 8.49
N LYS A 69 -11.17 7.33 9.20
CA LYS A 69 -10.25 6.66 10.14
C LYS A 69 -10.41 7.33 11.50
N ALA A 70 -10.63 6.53 12.53
CA ALA A 70 -10.73 7.00 13.90
C ALA A 70 -9.87 6.11 14.80
N GLU A 71 -9.01 6.73 15.60
CA GLU A 71 -8.13 6.05 16.54
C GLU A 71 -8.38 6.63 17.92
N SER A 72 -8.75 5.81 18.90
CA SER A 72 -8.88 6.30 20.27
C SER A 72 -7.50 6.55 20.91
N GLY A 73 -7.47 7.26 22.03
CA GLY A 73 -6.38 7.17 22.99
C GLY A 73 -6.31 5.79 23.66
N PHE A 74 -5.49 5.66 24.69
CA PHE A 74 -5.53 4.50 25.59
C PHE A 74 -6.17 4.90 26.91
N THR A 75 -6.88 3.98 27.56
CA THR A 75 -7.32 4.16 28.95
C THR A 75 -6.11 4.33 29.87
N GLU A 76 -6.31 5.07 30.96
CA GLU A 76 -5.27 5.29 31.97
C GLU A 76 -4.89 3.99 32.70
N GLY A 77 -3.64 3.91 33.16
CA GLY A 77 -3.11 2.79 33.95
C GLY A 77 -1.97 2.02 33.28
N THR A 78 -1.44 1.01 33.97
CA THR A 78 -0.32 0.18 33.49
C THR A 78 -0.66 -0.59 32.21
N VAL A 79 -1.92 -1.00 32.07
CA VAL A 79 -2.46 -1.65 30.87
C VAL A 79 -3.52 -0.73 30.29
N GLY A 80 -3.19 -0.08 29.17
CA GLY A 80 -4.11 0.83 28.48
C GLY A 80 -4.85 0.11 27.36
N PHE A 81 -6.16 0.31 27.26
CA PHE A 81 -7.00 -0.24 26.19
C PHE A 81 -7.45 0.86 25.23
N GLY A 82 -7.59 0.52 23.96
CA GLY A 82 -8.03 1.43 22.91
C GLY A 82 -8.83 0.71 21.83
N LEU A 83 -9.40 1.49 20.91
CA LEU A 83 -10.09 1.03 19.73
C LEU A 83 -9.69 1.89 18.52
N ASP A 84 -9.37 1.23 17.41
CA ASP A 84 -9.24 1.85 16.10
C ASP A 84 -10.44 1.43 15.24
N ALA A 85 -10.92 2.32 14.38
CA ALA A 85 -12.03 2.09 13.47
C ALA A 85 -11.72 2.68 12.10
N TYR A 86 -12.20 1.99 11.08
CA TYR A 86 -12.14 2.39 9.69
C TYR A 86 -13.50 2.15 9.02
N ALA A 87 -13.91 3.09 8.17
CA ALA A 87 -15.03 2.91 7.25
C ALA A 87 -14.72 3.56 5.92
N GLY A 88 -14.96 2.83 4.84
CA GLY A 88 -14.81 3.27 3.46
C GLY A 88 -16.15 3.22 2.72
N LEU A 89 -16.42 4.24 1.91
CA LEU A 89 -17.52 4.27 0.94
C LEU A 89 -16.96 4.73 -0.40
N GLY A 90 -17.17 3.93 -1.44
CA GLY A 90 -16.88 4.28 -2.82
C GLY A 90 -18.17 4.47 -3.61
N LEU A 91 -18.29 5.58 -4.33
CA LEU A 91 -19.40 5.89 -5.23
C LEU A 91 -18.91 5.90 -6.68
N LYS A 92 -19.60 5.17 -7.56
CA LYS A 92 -19.40 5.22 -9.00
C LYS A 92 -19.90 6.56 -9.53
N LEU A 93 -19.00 7.33 -10.17
CA LEU A 93 -19.37 8.53 -10.91
C LEU A 93 -19.50 8.23 -12.41
N ASP A 94 -18.63 7.36 -12.94
CA ASP A 94 -18.63 6.96 -14.35
C ASP A 94 -17.94 5.60 -14.55
N SER A 95 -18.61 4.67 -15.24
CA SER A 95 -18.08 3.38 -15.71
C SER A 95 -19.03 2.81 -16.78
N SER A 96 -18.59 1.81 -17.55
CA SER A 96 -19.45 1.01 -18.43
C SER A 96 -18.83 -0.36 -18.69
N ASP A 97 -19.62 -1.34 -19.14
CA ASP A 97 -19.17 -2.72 -19.38
C ASP A 97 -17.92 -2.80 -20.27
N GLU A 98 -17.83 -1.92 -21.28
CA GLU A 98 -16.74 -1.89 -22.25
C GLU A 98 -15.39 -1.39 -21.67
N ARG A 99 -15.40 -0.74 -20.50
CA ARG A 99 -14.21 -0.05 -19.93
C ARG A 99 -14.05 -0.21 -18.41
N ALA A 100 -14.79 -1.10 -17.78
CA ALA A 100 -14.67 -1.44 -16.37
C ALA A 100 -13.35 -2.17 -16.03
N GLY A 101 -13.03 -2.34 -14.74
CA GLY A 101 -11.87 -3.12 -14.30
C GLY A 101 -10.59 -2.31 -14.06
N THR A 102 -10.71 -1.04 -13.64
CA THR A 102 -9.57 -0.25 -13.13
C THR A 102 -9.18 -0.63 -11.70
N ALA A 103 -10.05 -1.39 -11.00
CA ALA A 103 -10.03 -1.63 -9.56
C ALA A 103 -10.32 -0.37 -8.70
N LEU A 104 -11.01 0.63 -9.25
CA LEU A 104 -11.67 1.67 -8.45
C LEU A 104 -13.04 1.22 -7.92
N LEU A 105 -13.66 0.23 -8.56
CA LEU A 105 -14.97 -0.31 -8.26
C LEU A 105 -14.90 -1.85 -8.27
N PRO A 106 -15.77 -2.56 -7.53
CA PRO A 106 -15.82 -4.03 -7.52
C PRO A 106 -16.44 -4.57 -8.81
N ASN A 107 -15.66 -4.59 -9.89
CA ASN A 107 -16.12 -4.93 -11.23
C ASN A 107 -15.01 -5.45 -12.14
N SER A 108 -15.36 -5.76 -13.39
CA SER A 108 -14.42 -6.28 -14.40
C SER A 108 -14.96 -6.03 -15.80
N PHE A 109 -14.14 -6.24 -16.83
CA PHE A 109 -14.57 -6.07 -18.23
C PHE A 109 -15.84 -6.90 -18.53
N GLY A 110 -16.84 -6.26 -19.15
CA GLY A 110 -18.17 -6.85 -19.39
C GLY A 110 -19.17 -6.64 -18.24
N ASN A 111 -18.78 -5.97 -17.16
CA ASN A 111 -19.65 -5.62 -16.04
C ASN A 111 -19.25 -4.25 -15.46
N GLU A 112 -20.09 -3.24 -15.64
CA GLU A 112 -19.86 -1.87 -15.14
C GLU A 112 -19.82 -1.74 -13.61
N GLY A 113 -20.23 -2.78 -12.88
CA GLY A 113 -20.23 -2.80 -11.43
C GLY A 113 -21.33 -1.97 -10.77
N PRO A 114 -21.40 -2.04 -9.43
CA PRO A 114 -22.43 -1.37 -8.67
C PRO A 114 -22.28 0.15 -8.68
N GLY A 115 -23.37 0.86 -8.31
CA GLY A 115 -23.35 2.31 -8.11
C GLY A 115 -22.52 2.75 -6.90
N GLU A 116 -22.36 1.88 -5.91
CA GLU A 116 -21.61 2.13 -4.69
C GLU A 116 -21.08 0.82 -4.08
N TYR A 117 -20.07 0.93 -3.22
CA TYR A 117 -19.58 -0.16 -2.38
C TYR A 117 -19.03 0.40 -1.07
N SER A 118 -19.10 -0.38 0.02
CA SER A 118 -18.63 0.08 1.32
C SER A 118 -18.03 -1.06 2.13
N GLU A 119 -17.14 -0.68 3.03
CA GLU A 119 -16.45 -1.58 3.95
C GLU A 119 -16.23 -0.88 5.29
N ALA A 120 -16.18 -1.66 6.37
CA ALA A 120 -15.85 -1.14 7.68
C ALA A 120 -15.13 -2.21 8.50
N THR A 121 -14.18 -1.77 9.33
CA THR A 121 -13.48 -2.65 10.26
C THR A 121 -13.10 -1.91 11.53
N ALA A 122 -12.77 -2.66 12.57
CA ALA A 122 -12.26 -2.12 13.81
C ALA A 122 -11.18 -3.04 14.39
N ALA A 123 -10.27 -2.48 15.18
CA ALA A 123 -9.27 -3.23 15.91
C ALA A 123 -9.23 -2.79 17.37
N ALA A 124 -9.34 -3.76 18.27
CA ALA A 124 -9.04 -3.53 19.68
C ALA A 124 -7.52 -3.43 19.84
N LYS A 125 -7.05 -2.46 20.63
CA LYS A 125 -5.63 -2.27 20.93
C LYS A 125 -5.36 -2.26 22.43
N VAL A 126 -4.22 -2.82 22.81
CA VAL A 126 -3.72 -2.84 24.19
C VAL A 126 -2.30 -2.31 24.22
N ARG A 127 -1.97 -1.48 25.21
CA ARG A 127 -0.63 -0.94 25.44
C ARG A 127 -0.13 -1.30 26.83
N ILE A 128 1.09 -1.79 26.90
CA ILE A 128 1.86 -1.98 28.13
C ILE A 128 3.25 -1.39 27.86
N SER A 129 3.67 -0.39 28.63
CA SER A 129 4.91 0.35 28.37
C SER A 129 4.93 0.94 26.93
N LYS A 130 5.98 0.64 26.15
CA LYS A 130 6.16 1.04 24.74
C LYS A 130 5.79 -0.11 23.78
N THR A 131 5.01 -1.07 24.24
CA THR A 131 4.55 -2.22 23.48
C THR A 131 3.05 -2.15 23.26
N VAL A 132 2.62 -2.27 22.00
CA VAL A 132 1.22 -2.18 21.57
C VAL A 132 0.83 -3.44 20.82
N GLY A 133 -0.22 -4.11 21.27
CA GLY A 133 -0.90 -5.18 20.53
C GLY A 133 -2.19 -4.68 19.90
N LYS A 134 -2.53 -5.15 18.70
CA LYS A 134 -3.79 -4.89 18.00
C LYS A 134 -4.40 -6.19 17.49
N VAL A 135 -5.72 -6.35 17.58
CA VAL A 135 -6.47 -7.48 17.01
C VAL A 135 -7.75 -6.97 16.33
N GLY A 136 -8.00 -7.41 15.10
CA GLY A 136 -9.13 -7.01 14.27
C GLY A 136 -8.68 -6.55 12.88
N GLY A 137 -9.26 -5.46 12.38
CA GLY A 137 -8.89 -4.83 11.11
C GLY A 137 -7.55 -4.11 11.15
N LEU A 138 -6.62 -4.53 10.31
CA LEU A 138 -5.25 -4.04 10.23
C LEU A 138 -4.94 -3.52 8.82
N MET A 139 -4.22 -2.41 8.74
CA MET A 139 -3.62 -1.90 7.50
C MET A 139 -2.10 -1.79 7.68
N PRO A 140 -1.37 -2.92 7.78
CA PRO A 140 0.05 -2.90 8.06
C PRO A 140 0.81 -2.10 7.00
N LYS A 141 1.88 -1.43 7.43
CA LYS A 141 2.83 -0.71 6.57
C LYS A 141 4.25 -1.16 6.95
N LEU A 142 4.47 -2.48 6.86
CA LEU A 142 5.72 -3.14 7.20
C LEU A 142 6.46 -3.54 5.92
N PRO A 143 7.81 -3.61 5.91
CA PRO A 143 8.56 -3.99 4.72
C PRO A 143 8.19 -5.37 4.14
N ILE A 144 7.79 -6.32 4.98
CA ILE A 144 7.39 -7.68 4.56
C ILE A 144 5.90 -7.78 4.16
N VAL A 145 5.06 -6.86 4.66
CA VAL A 145 3.63 -6.77 4.33
C VAL A 145 3.13 -5.33 4.48
N ALA A 146 2.72 -4.73 3.37
CA ALA A 146 2.18 -3.37 3.34
C ALA A 146 0.86 -3.33 2.57
N SER A 147 -0.24 -3.02 3.27
CA SER A 147 -1.57 -2.85 2.65
C SER A 147 -1.51 -1.89 1.46
N GLY A 148 -2.03 -2.30 0.30
CA GLY A 148 -2.08 -1.43 -0.87
C GLY A 148 -3.07 -0.28 -0.70
N ASP A 149 -2.69 0.93 -1.13
CA ASP A 149 -3.58 2.12 -1.17
C ASP A 149 -3.50 2.85 -2.53
N SER A 150 -3.32 2.08 -3.60
CA SER A 150 -3.06 2.63 -4.95
C SER A 150 -4.32 2.89 -5.79
N ARG A 151 -5.51 2.74 -5.19
CA ARG A 151 -6.84 2.86 -5.80
C ARG A 151 -7.78 3.71 -4.92
N LEU A 152 -9.10 3.48 -5.00
CA LEU A 152 -10.09 4.32 -4.33
C LEU A 152 -10.07 4.11 -2.81
N LEU A 153 -10.18 2.86 -2.36
CA LEU A 153 -10.10 2.47 -0.95
C LEU A 153 -8.85 1.60 -0.68
N PRO A 154 -8.30 1.64 0.54
CA PRO A 154 -7.16 0.81 0.93
C PRO A 154 -7.52 -0.67 1.09
N GLN A 155 -6.51 -1.53 0.95
CA GLN A 155 -6.57 -2.94 1.32
C GLN A 155 -6.54 -3.10 2.84
N VAL A 156 -7.39 -3.98 3.37
CA VAL A 156 -7.53 -4.23 4.80
C VAL A 156 -7.30 -5.71 5.07
N PHE A 157 -6.56 -6.02 6.14
CA PHE A 157 -6.40 -7.40 6.62
C PHE A 157 -7.16 -7.60 7.93
N ASN A 158 -7.62 -8.82 8.20
CA ASN A 158 -8.03 -9.22 9.54
C ASN A 158 -6.93 -10.03 10.21
N GLY A 159 -6.58 -9.74 11.46
CA GLY A 159 -5.56 -10.49 12.17
C GLY A 159 -5.18 -9.90 13.52
N GLY A 160 -3.97 -10.24 13.96
CA GLY A 160 -3.37 -9.69 15.16
C GLY A 160 -1.90 -9.31 14.93
N MET A 161 -1.47 -8.20 15.51
CA MET A 161 -0.07 -7.78 15.47
C MET A 161 0.37 -7.14 16.79
N ILE A 162 1.65 -7.27 17.10
CA ILE A 162 2.32 -6.62 18.23
C ILE A 162 3.51 -5.83 17.72
N THR A 163 3.68 -4.62 18.25
CA THR A 163 4.83 -3.74 18.00
C THR A 163 5.44 -3.36 19.34
N SER A 164 6.75 -3.53 19.48
CA SER A 164 7.49 -3.24 20.71
C SER A 164 8.63 -2.26 20.43
N GLN A 165 8.72 -1.22 21.27
CA GLN A 165 9.77 -0.19 21.22
C GLN A 165 10.44 -0.02 22.59
N GLU A 166 10.60 -1.10 23.35
CA GLU A 166 11.20 -1.05 24.70
C GLU A 166 12.69 -0.69 24.69
N ILE A 167 13.41 -1.03 23.62
CA ILE A 167 14.85 -0.76 23.47
C ILE A 167 15.04 0.43 22.52
N ASP A 168 15.79 1.43 22.97
CA ASP A 168 16.03 2.64 22.18
C ASP A 168 16.69 2.31 20.82
N GLY A 169 16.10 2.84 19.75
CA GLY A 169 16.50 2.59 18.37
C GLY A 169 15.94 1.30 17.77
N LEU A 170 15.47 0.33 18.57
CA LEU A 170 14.91 -0.93 18.10
C LEU A 170 13.38 -0.91 18.05
N THR A 171 12.81 -1.28 16.92
CA THR A 171 11.36 -1.55 16.79
C THR A 171 11.18 -3.00 16.36
N LEU A 172 10.53 -3.81 17.19
CA LEU A 172 10.19 -5.20 16.88
C LEU A 172 8.71 -5.29 16.53
N ASN A 173 8.38 -6.12 15.54
CA ASN A 173 7.03 -6.40 15.10
C ASN A 173 6.82 -7.90 14.94
N GLY A 174 5.63 -8.38 15.22
CA GLY A 174 5.23 -9.74 14.91
C GLY A 174 3.72 -9.89 14.87
N GLY A 175 3.21 -10.87 14.14
CA GLY A 175 1.78 -11.05 14.00
C GLY A 175 1.37 -12.18 13.07
N GLN A 176 0.05 -12.31 12.93
CA GLN A 176 -0.60 -13.21 11.97
C GLN A 176 -1.80 -12.47 11.35
N LEU A 177 -1.87 -12.47 10.02
CA LEU A 177 -3.05 -12.07 9.25
C LEU A 177 -3.79 -13.32 8.79
N ARG A 178 -5.10 -13.24 8.65
CA ARG A 178 -5.95 -14.40 8.29
C ARG A 178 -6.74 -14.20 7.01
N GLU A 179 -7.31 -13.02 6.87
CA GLU A 179 -8.14 -12.68 5.72
C GLU A 179 -7.76 -11.30 5.20
N VAL A 180 -8.16 -11.03 3.96
CA VAL A 180 -7.94 -9.77 3.27
C VAL A 180 -9.23 -9.30 2.61
N ASN A 181 -9.54 -8.01 2.79
CA ASN A 181 -10.44 -7.28 1.90
C ASN A 181 -9.60 -6.48 0.90
N PHE A 182 -9.75 -6.80 -0.38
CA PHE A 182 -9.04 -6.15 -1.48
C PHE A 182 -9.61 -4.76 -1.77
N ARG A 183 -8.83 -3.91 -2.45
CA ARG A 183 -9.12 -2.46 -2.62
C ARG A 183 -10.45 -2.16 -3.32
N SER A 184 -10.91 -3.10 -4.14
CA SER A 184 -12.16 -3.06 -4.89
C SER A 184 -13.06 -4.25 -4.53
N SER A 185 -13.29 -4.49 -3.25
CA SER A 185 -14.18 -5.53 -2.74
C SER A 185 -14.92 -5.07 -1.46
N THR A 186 -16.00 -5.77 -1.12
CA THR A 186 -16.74 -5.63 0.14
C THR A 186 -16.52 -6.82 1.06
N ASP A 187 -15.82 -7.85 0.59
CA ASP A 187 -15.81 -9.18 1.19
C ASP A 187 -14.41 -9.56 1.65
N SER A 188 -14.34 -10.12 2.86
CA SER A 188 -13.13 -10.73 3.40
C SER A 188 -12.87 -12.07 2.70
N GLN A 189 -11.64 -12.29 2.26
CA GLN A 189 -11.22 -13.48 1.52
C GLN A 189 -9.94 -14.06 2.10
N ASP A 190 -9.69 -15.34 1.87
CA ASP A 190 -8.38 -15.94 2.15
C ASP A 190 -7.28 -15.24 1.33
N ILE A 191 -6.06 -15.28 1.86
CA ILE A 191 -4.92 -14.55 1.33
C ILE A 191 -4.34 -15.29 0.12
N THR A 192 -4.08 -14.53 -0.94
CA THR A 192 -3.39 -15.00 -2.15
C THR A 192 -2.08 -14.24 -2.33
N ALA A 193 -1.22 -14.77 -3.18
CA ALA A 193 0.04 -14.12 -3.57
C ALA A 193 0.09 -13.85 -5.08
N SER A 194 0.76 -12.77 -5.44
CA SER A 194 1.16 -12.47 -6.81
C SER A 194 2.36 -13.33 -7.20
N ASN A 195 2.47 -13.64 -8.50
CA ASN A 195 3.55 -14.43 -9.11
C ASN A 195 3.66 -15.91 -8.69
N VAL A 196 2.84 -16.37 -7.75
CA VAL A 196 2.78 -17.76 -7.30
C VAL A 196 1.32 -18.18 -7.11
N GLY A 197 1.02 -19.46 -7.31
CA GLY A 197 -0.32 -20.01 -7.08
C GLY A 197 -0.61 -20.27 -5.59
N GLY A 198 -1.85 -20.66 -5.32
CA GLY A 198 -2.29 -21.09 -3.98
C GLY A 198 -3.08 -20.03 -3.21
N VAL A 199 -3.76 -20.51 -2.17
CA VAL A 199 -4.57 -19.73 -1.24
C VAL A 199 -4.28 -20.21 0.18
N SER A 200 -4.20 -19.28 1.13
CA SER A 200 -3.92 -19.57 2.54
C SER A 200 -4.71 -18.63 3.46
N ASP A 201 -5.17 -19.17 4.59
CA ASP A 201 -5.86 -18.42 5.65
C ASP A 201 -4.90 -17.91 6.73
N ARG A 202 -3.57 -18.00 6.51
CA ARG A 202 -2.56 -17.51 7.44
C ARG A 202 -1.37 -16.89 6.76
N TYR A 203 -1.08 -15.65 7.16
CA TYR A 203 0.19 -15.01 6.90
C TYR A 203 0.87 -14.62 8.23
N ASN A 204 1.93 -15.35 8.60
CA ASN A 204 2.72 -15.11 9.80
C ASN A 204 3.87 -14.16 9.47
N PHE A 205 4.20 -13.22 10.37
CA PHE A 205 5.37 -12.37 10.19
C PHE A 205 6.04 -12.03 11.52
N ALA A 206 7.34 -11.80 11.47
CA ALA A 206 8.13 -11.29 12.56
C ALA A 206 9.36 -10.54 12.02
N GLY A 207 9.77 -9.48 12.69
CA GLY A 207 10.96 -8.74 12.27
C GLY A 207 11.15 -7.46 13.05
N GLY A 208 12.14 -6.69 12.66
CA GLY A 208 12.38 -5.41 13.28
C GLY A 208 13.47 -4.59 12.60
N ASP A 209 13.47 -3.32 12.96
CA ASP A 209 14.42 -2.34 12.47
C ASP A 209 15.21 -1.76 13.65
N TYR A 210 16.53 -1.61 13.48
CA TYR A 210 17.40 -0.96 14.44
C TYR A 210 18.03 0.29 13.83
N LYS A 211 17.77 1.44 14.47
CA LYS A 211 18.27 2.76 14.08
C LYS A 211 19.44 3.17 14.97
N PHE A 212 20.55 3.52 14.35
CA PHE A 212 21.76 3.94 15.03
C PHE A 212 22.50 5.02 14.21
N ASN A 213 23.71 5.39 14.63
CA ASN A 213 24.50 6.46 14.01
C ASN A 213 23.71 7.79 13.94
N THR A 214 23.20 8.22 15.10
CA THR A 214 22.36 9.43 15.23
C THR A 214 21.11 9.40 14.33
N GLY A 215 20.59 8.20 14.05
CA GLY A 215 19.41 8.00 13.19
C GLY A 215 19.70 7.97 11.69
N ASN A 216 20.96 8.09 11.28
CA ASN A 216 21.34 8.08 9.85
C ASN A 216 21.36 6.68 9.26
N THR A 217 21.47 5.63 10.08
CA THR A 217 21.55 4.24 9.61
C THR A 217 20.45 3.40 10.25
N THR A 218 19.73 2.65 9.42
CA THR A 218 18.72 1.68 9.83
C THR A 218 19.08 0.33 9.22
N VAL A 219 19.15 -0.71 10.03
CA VAL A 219 19.21 -2.11 9.56
C VAL A 219 17.90 -2.80 9.90
N GLY A 220 17.40 -3.65 9.00
CA GLY A 220 16.16 -4.39 9.19
C GLY A 220 16.35 -5.86 8.90
N LEU A 221 15.71 -6.71 9.69
CA LEU A 221 15.61 -8.15 9.46
C LEU A 221 14.15 -8.56 9.64
N TRP A 222 13.60 -9.20 8.62
CA TRP A 222 12.18 -9.57 8.58
C TRP A 222 12.01 -10.98 8.04
N TYR A 223 10.99 -11.66 8.55
CA TYR A 223 10.49 -12.95 8.09
C TYR A 223 8.97 -12.84 7.89
N GLY A 224 8.49 -13.39 6.78
CA GLY A 224 7.08 -13.52 6.46
C GLY A 224 6.81 -14.91 5.88
N GLU A 225 5.66 -15.47 6.19
CA GLU A 225 5.26 -16.80 5.75
C GLU A 225 3.79 -16.78 5.38
N LEU A 226 3.49 -17.08 4.11
CA LEU A 226 2.15 -17.44 3.69
C LEU A 226 2.04 -18.96 3.81
N GLU A 227 1.34 -19.43 4.84
CA GLU A 227 1.33 -20.85 5.24
C GLU A 227 1.03 -21.74 4.05
N ASP A 228 1.80 -22.83 3.91
CA ASP A 228 1.67 -23.82 2.84
C ASP A 228 1.99 -23.31 1.42
N ILE A 229 2.49 -22.08 1.26
CA ILE A 229 2.82 -21.49 -0.06
C ILE A 229 4.28 -21.08 -0.10
N TYR A 230 4.68 -20.08 0.70
CA TYR A 230 6.06 -19.57 0.70
C TYR A 230 6.48 -19.01 2.05
N ASP A 231 7.78 -19.03 2.32
CA ASP A 231 8.42 -18.14 3.29
C ASP A 231 9.37 -17.16 2.60
N GLN A 232 9.57 -16.01 3.24
CA GLN A 232 10.36 -14.91 2.72
C GLN A 232 11.12 -14.24 3.85
N LYS A 233 12.42 -14.07 3.65
CA LYS A 233 13.30 -13.28 4.50
C LYS A 233 13.65 -11.99 3.79
N LEU A 234 13.70 -10.90 4.53
CA LEU A 234 14.18 -9.61 4.04
C LEU A 234 15.31 -9.11 4.94
N TYR A 235 16.43 -8.77 4.29
CA TYR A 235 17.57 -8.08 4.87
C TYR A 235 17.61 -6.66 4.29
N ASN A 236 17.54 -5.65 5.17
CA ASN A 236 17.42 -4.26 4.76
C ASN A 236 18.53 -3.39 5.37
N LEU A 237 19.07 -2.46 4.58
CA LEU A 237 19.98 -1.41 5.03
C LEU A 237 19.59 -0.07 4.41
N ILE A 238 19.29 0.90 5.25
CA ILE A 238 19.07 2.29 4.87
C ILE A 238 20.17 3.14 5.49
N HIS A 239 20.86 3.94 4.68
CA HIS A 239 21.85 4.89 5.16
C HIS A 239 21.67 6.25 4.51
N VAL A 240 21.80 7.31 5.30
CA VAL A 240 21.66 8.70 4.88
C VAL A 240 22.84 9.51 5.39
N GLN A 241 23.61 10.11 4.48
CA GLN A 241 24.81 10.87 4.80
C GLN A 241 24.72 12.29 4.24
N PRO A 242 24.65 13.31 5.12
CA PRO A 242 24.90 14.70 4.72
C PRO A 242 26.38 14.89 4.36
N ILE A 243 26.67 15.54 3.23
CA ILE A 243 28.01 15.91 2.75
C ILE A 243 27.95 17.31 2.12
N GLY A 244 28.35 18.34 2.87
CA GLY A 244 28.16 19.73 2.46
C GLY A 244 26.67 20.04 2.23
N ASP A 245 26.34 20.61 1.07
CA ASP A 245 24.96 20.89 0.66
C ASP A 245 24.20 19.65 0.18
N TRP A 246 24.88 18.50 0.05
CA TRP A 246 24.29 17.27 -0.45
C TRP A 246 23.79 16.38 0.68
N LYS A 247 22.70 15.67 0.41
CA LYS A 247 22.20 14.56 1.22
C LYS A 247 22.19 13.30 0.35
N LEU A 248 23.20 12.46 0.57
CA LEU A 248 23.29 11.17 -0.10
C LEU A 248 22.53 10.12 0.69
N GLY A 249 21.96 9.13 0.02
CA GLY A 249 21.48 7.96 0.71
C GLY A 249 21.36 6.72 -0.15
N ALA A 250 21.25 5.60 0.53
CA ALA A 250 21.12 4.27 -0.03
C ALA A 250 20.04 3.50 0.73
N ASN A 251 19.24 2.74 0.00
CA ASN A 251 18.33 1.74 0.53
C ASN A 251 18.60 0.43 -0.22
N LEU A 252 19.12 -0.55 0.50
CA LEU A 252 19.49 -1.87 -0.02
C LEU A 252 18.58 -2.91 0.63
N ALA A 253 17.81 -3.61 -0.18
CA ALA A 253 16.94 -4.71 0.24
C ALA A 253 17.35 -5.98 -0.49
N TYR A 254 17.49 -7.07 0.24
CA TYR A 254 17.68 -8.41 -0.30
C TYR A 254 16.60 -9.34 0.25
N PHE A 255 15.87 -9.99 -0.66
CA PHE A 255 14.86 -10.97 -0.34
C PHE A 255 15.35 -12.37 -0.69
N ASP A 256 15.02 -13.33 0.17
CA ASP A 256 15.24 -14.76 -0.02
C ASP A 256 13.89 -15.47 0.21
N SER A 257 13.36 -16.11 -0.82
CA SER A 257 12.03 -16.71 -0.85
C SER A 257 12.06 -18.15 -1.33
N GLN A 258 11.38 -19.02 -0.60
CA GLN A 258 11.35 -20.46 -0.86
C GLN A 258 9.96 -21.03 -0.60
N ASP A 259 9.67 -22.21 -1.14
CA ASP A 259 8.41 -22.90 -0.88
C ASP A 259 8.29 -23.32 0.60
N ASN A 260 7.06 -23.34 1.09
CA ASN A 260 6.76 -23.63 2.50
C ASN A 260 5.66 -24.70 2.63
N GLY A 261 5.73 -25.50 3.70
CA GLY A 261 4.68 -26.46 4.08
C GLY A 261 4.33 -27.45 2.96
N SER A 262 3.03 -27.55 2.65
CA SER A 262 2.48 -28.42 1.60
C SER A 262 2.72 -27.92 0.17
N LYS A 263 3.40 -26.77 -0.02
CA LYS A 263 3.83 -26.24 -1.32
C LYS A 263 2.68 -26.08 -2.31
N ARG A 264 1.53 -25.55 -1.87
CA ARG A 264 0.34 -25.31 -2.69
C ARG A 264 0.61 -24.35 -3.86
N GLY A 265 1.64 -23.51 -3.74
CA GLY A 265 2.15 -22.66 -4.82
C GLY A 265 3.13 -23.31 -5.78
N GLY A 266 3.46 -24.59 -5.58
CA GLY A 266 4.50 -25.31 -6.33
C GLY A 266 5.90 -25.12 -5.72
N LYS A 267 6.92 -25.62 -6.43
CA LYS A 267 8.33 -25.37 -6.07
C LYS A 267 8.63 -23.88 -6.25
N LEU A 268 9.26 -23.30 -5.25
CA LEU A 268 9.63 -21.88 -5.25
C LEU A 268 11.07 -21.73 -4.76
N ASP A 269 11.87 -21.05 -5.56
CA ASP A 269 13.23 -20.63 -5.27
C ASP A 269 13.44 -19.26 -5.92
N ASN A 270 13.55 -18.22 -5.10
CA ASN A 270 13.68 -16.85 -5.57
C ASN A 270 14.58 -16.04 -4.63
N ASP A 271 15.49 -15.28 -5.22
CA ASP A 271 16.13 -14.16 -4.55
C ASP A 271 15.82 -12.85 -5.29
N LEU A 272 15.70 -11.75 -4.56
CA LEU A 272 15.55 -10.43 -5.17
C LEU A 272 16.49 -9.43 -4.52
N THR A 273 17.37 -8.84 -5.32
CA THR A 273 18.19 -7.70 -4.92
C THR A 273 17.52 -6.41 -5.38
N SER A 274 17.30 -5.46 -4.47
CA SER A 274 16.75 -4.13 -4.76
C SER A 274 17.64 -3.05 -4.15
N VAL A 275 18.15 -2.15 -4.98
CA VAL A 275 19.07 -1.07 -4.62
C VAL A 275 18.47 0.25 -5.08
N ASN A 276 18.35 1.21 -4.17
CA ASN A 276 17.95 2.58 -4.47
C ASN A 276 18.98 3.55 -3.89
N LEU A 277 19.68 4.27 -4.76
CA LEU A 277 20.63 5.30 -4.41
C LEU A 277 20.04 6.67 -4.71
N TRP A 278 20.27 7.67 -3.85
CA TRP A 278 19.84 9.03 -4.12
C TRP A 278 20.85 10.08 -3.69
N ALA A 279 20.82 11.22 -4.39
CA ALA A 279 21.60 12.41 -4.09
C ALA A 279 20.68 13.63 -4.16
N GLY A 280 20.43 14.26 -3.01
CA GLY A 280 19.62 15.48 -2.91
C GLY A 280 20.47 16.72 -2.68
N THR A 281 20.12 17.84 -3.32
CA THR A 281 20.68 19.18 -3.05
C THR A 281 19.64 20.25 -3.36
N GLY A 282 19.44 21.19 -2.44
CA GLY A 282 18.40 22.22 -2.56
C GLY A 282 17.02 21.65 -2.88
N ALA A 283 16.47 22.04 -4.04
CA ALA A 283 15.16 21.61 -4.53
C ALA A 283 15.14 20.21 -5.17
N HIS A 284 16.33 19.66 -5.48
CA HIS A 284 16.50 18.58 -6.44
C HIS A 284 16.87 17.28 -5.74
N THR A 285 16.37 16.14 -6.23
CA THR A 285 16.87 14.82 -5.84
C THR A 285 17.00 13.94 -7.07
N PHE A 286 18.19 13.38 -7.27
CA PHE A 286 18.47 12.40 -8.32
C PHE A 286 18.50 11.01 -7.70
N ARG A 287 17.97 10.01 -8.42
CA ARG A 287 17.92 8.63 -7.95
C ARG A 287 18.33 7.65 -9.03
N LEU A 288 19.03 6.61 -8.61
CA LEU A 288 19.40 5.45 -9.42
C LEU A 288 18.89 4.19 -8.71
N GLY A 289 18.01 3.45 -9.38
CA GLY A 289 17.50 2.18 -8.90
C GLY A 289 18.07 1.01 -9.71
N TYR A 290 18.31 -0.10 -9.04
CA TYR A 290 18.66 -1.37 -9.65
C TYR A 290 17.88 -2.49 -8.95
N GLN A 291 17.29 -3.39 -9.73
CA GLN A 291 16.60 -4.56 -9.23
C GLN A 291 17.01 -5.78 -10.06
N LYS A 292 17.23 -6.91 -9.40
CA LYS A 292 17.50 -8.19 -10.05
C LYS A 292 16.73 -9.29 -9.36
N VAL A 293 15.98 -10.04 -10.15
CA VAL A 293 15.32 -11.28 -9.76
C VAL A 293 16.26 -12.45 -10.10
N GLY A 294 16.59 -13.24 -9.09
CA GLY A 294 17.34 -14.48 -9.19
C GLY A 294 16.50 -15.69 -8.78
N GLY A 295 17.10 -16.87 -8.84
CA GLY A 295 16.44 -18.14 -8.61
C GLY A 295 15.60 -18.63 -9.79
N ASP A 296 14.81 -19.67 -9.54
CA ASP A 296 14.01 -20.36 -10.56
C ASP A 296 12.61 -19.79 -10.75
N ASN A 297 12.21 -18.79 -9.95
CA ASN A 297 10.86 -18.26 -9.89
C ASN A 297 10.82 -16.72 -9.88
N ALA A 298 9.66 -16.17 -10.23
CA ALA A 298 9.34 -14.75 -10.05
C ALA A 298 9.20 -14.40 -8.56
N PHE A 299 9.37 -13.12 -8.21
CA PHE A 299 9.33 -12.67 -6.83
C PHE A 299 7.92 -12.75 -6.23
N PRO A 300 7.69 -13.53 -5.16
CA PRO A 300 6.40 -13.68 -4.53
C PRO A 300 6.12 -12.54 -3.55
N PHE A 301 4.88 -12.05 -3.52
CA PHE A 301 4.39 -11.12 -2.52
C PHE A 301 2.87 -11.22 -2.42
N LEU A 302 2.28 -10.81 -1.29
CA LEU A 302 0.82 -10.89 -1.11
C LEU A 302 0.09 -10.05 -2.16
N THR A 303 -1.00 -10.58 -2.71
CA THR A 303 -1.76 -9.92 -3.77
C THR A 303 -2.24 -8.54 -3.33
N GLU A 304 -2.14 -7.57 -4.24
CA GLU A 304 -2.51 -6.17 -4.03
C GLU A 304 -1.75 -5.39 -2.93
N THR A 305 -0.77 -6.01 -2.25
CA THR A 305 0.11 -5.29 -1.34
C THR A 305 1.12 -4.43 -2.10
N ASP A 306 1.77 -3.50 -1.39
CA ASP A 306 2.85 -2.68 -1.93
C ASP A 306 4.20 -3.30 -1.50
N PRO A 307 4.85 -4.15 -2.33
CA PRO A 307 6.11 -4.80 -1.98
C PRO A 307 7.25 -3.78 -1.79
N TYR A 308 8.14 -4.04 -0.84
CA TYR A 308 9.25 -3.15 -0.49
C TYR A 308 10.43 -3.26 -1.47
N ILE A 309 10.19 -2.95 -2.74
CA ILE A 309 11.17 -3.01 -3.83
C ILE A 309 11.23 -1.69 -4.61
N VAL A 310 12.40 -1.35 -5.17
CA VAL A 310 12.65 -0.04 -5.80
C VAL A 310 11.85 0.16 -7.09
N ASN A 311 11.58 -0.91 -7.84
CA ASN A 311 10.90 -0.86 -9.13
C ASN A 311 9.44 -1.34 -9.07
N TYR A 312 8.75 -1.20 -7.93
CA TYR A 312 7.29 -1.27 -7.87
C TYR A 312 6.69 0.09 -8.29
N LEU A 313 6.13 0.14 -9.50
CA LEU A 313 5.78 1.38 -10.18
C LEU A 313 4.26 1.61 -10.28
N GLN A 314 3.83 2.43 -11.24
CA GLN A 314 2.42 2.73 -11.43
C GLN A 314 1.69 1.56 -12.09
N ILE A 315 2.34 0.90 -13.05
CA ILE A 315 1.80 -0.23 -13.79
C ILE A 315 2.62 -1.51 -13.58
N LEU A 316 3.94 -1.45 -13.80
CA LEU A 316 4.85 -2.59 -13.71
C LEU A 316 5.54 -2.71 -12.34
N ASP A 317 6.02 -3.90 -12.03
CA ASP A 317 6.76 -4.22 -10.79
C ASP A 317 8.16 -4.81 -11.03
N PHE A 318 8.47 -5.21 -12.27
CA PHE A 318 9.75 -5.79 -12.69
C PHE A 318 10.17 -7.02 -11.88
N THR A 319 9.20 -7.86 -11.53
CA THR A 319 9.35 -9.01 -10.61
C THR A 319 9.44 -10.38 -11.29
N ARG A 320 9.54 -10.45 -12.63
CA ARG A 320 9.56 -11.73 -13.35
C ARG A 320 10.84 -12.50 -13.12
N LYS A 321 10.78 -13.82 -13.29
CA LYS A 321 11.96 -14.70 -13.27
C LYS A 321 13.04 -14.14 -14.20
N ASP A 322 14.29 -14.13 -13.72
CA ASP A 322 15.50 -13.67 -14.43
C ASP A 322 15.55 -12.17 -14.79
N GLU A 323 14.52 -11.39 -14.43
CA GLU A 323 14.41 -9.98 -14.80
C GLU A 323 15.44 -9.11 -14.06
N LYS A 324 16.15 -8.28 -14.84
CA LYS A 324 17.04 -7.23 -14.35
C LYS A 324 16.49 -5.90 -14.79
N SER A 325 16.37 -4.95 -13.87
CA SER A 325 15.84 -3.63 -14.19
C SER A 325 16.62 -2.48 -13.57
N TRP A 326 16.68 -1.38 -14.31
CA TRP A 326 17.38 -0.15 -13.95
C TRP A 326 16.40 1.02 -13.99
N GLN A 327 16.48 1.89 -12.98
CA GLN A 327 15.65 3.10 -12.87
C GLN A 327 16.54 4.34 -12.80
N ALA A 328 16.23 5.34 -13.61
CA ALA A 328 16.67 6.71 -13.41
C ALA A 328 15.47 7.57 -13.01
N ARG A 329 15.59 8.32 -11.91
CA ARG A 329 14.52 9.20 -11.42
C ARG A 329 15.05 10.55 -10.98
N TYR A 330 14.25 11.58 -11.23
CA TYR A 330 14.49 12.94 -10.79
C TYR A 330 13.25 13.49 -10.10
N ASP A 331 13.42 14.00 -8.89
CA ASP A 331 12.41 14.66 -8.08
C ASP A 331 12.75 16.15 -7.90
N ILE A 332 11.72 16.99 -7.85
CA ILE A 332 11.84 18.42 -7.57
C ILE A 332 10.76 18.88 -6.57
N ASN A 333 11.17 19.65 -5.56
CA ASN A 333 10.27 20.33 -4.62
C ASN A 333 10.30 21.83 -4.90
N PHE A 334 9.15 22.41 -5.25
CA PHE A 334 9.08 23.81 -5.67
C PHE A 334 8.98 24.82 -4.52
N ALA A 335 9.01 24.37 -3.26
CA ALA A 335 9.00 25.28 -2.11
C ALA A 335 10.16 26.29 -2.15
N THR A 336 11.36 25.88 -2.59
CA THR A 336 12.52 26.77 -2.73
C THR A 336 12.38 27.78 -3.88
N TYR A 337 11.41 27.57 -4.77
CA TYR A 337 11.05 28.48 -5.86
C TYR A 337 9.80 29.31 -5.55
N GLY A 338 9.35 29.32 -4.29
CA GLY A 338 8.20 30.12 -3.86
C GLY A 338 6.83 29.48 -4.14
N ILE A 339 6.78 28.19 -4.51
CA ILE A 339 5.53 27.45 -4.74
C ILE A 339 5.47 26.27 -3.75
N PRO A 340 5.31 26.54 -2.44
CA PRO A 340 5.22 25.48 -1.44
C PRO A 340 3.99 24.60 -1.71
N GLY A 341 4.13 23.30 -1.47
CA GLY A 341 3.10 22.32 -1.76
C GLY A 341 3.14 21.73 -3.17
N LEU A 342 3.86 22.36 -4.13
CA LEU A 342 4.08 21.80 -5.47
C LEU A 342 5.33 20.90 -5.47
N SER A 343 5.18 19.69 -5.96
CA SER A 343 6.28 18.75 -6.20
C SER A 343 6.03 17.96 -7.48
N ALA A 344 7.12 17.52 -8.11
CA ALA A 344 7.02 16.67 -9.29
C ALA A 344 8.16 15.65 -9.33
N PHE A 345 7.93 14.55 -10.03
CA PHE A 345 9.01 13.66 -10.44
C PHE A 345 8.80 13.10 -11.84
N VAL A 346 9.91 12.72 -12.47
CA VAL A 346 9.93 11.88 -13.65
C VAL A 346 10.84 10.69 -13.38
N ARG A 347 10.45 9.51 -13.85
CA ARG A 347 11.29 8.32 -13.84
C ARG A 347 11.19 7.54 -15.12
N TYR A 348 12.27 6.86 -15.47
CA TYR A 348 12.34 5.88 -16.55
C TYR A 348 12.94 4.60 -15.99
N VAL A 349 12.26 3.48 -16.23
CA VAL A 349 12.69 2.15 -15.80
C VAL A 349 12.71 1.24 -17.01
N THR A 350 13.77 0.45 -17.16
CA THR A 350 13.87 -0.57 -18.20
C THR A 350 14.22 -1.91 -17.57
N GLY A 351 13.63 -2.98 -18.09
CA GLY A 351 13.84 -4.35 -17.65
C GLY A 351 14.10 -5.28 -18.82
N ASP A 352 15.00 -6.25 -18.62
CA ASP A 352 15.30 -7.32 -19.57
C ASP A 352 15.70 -8.62 -18.86
N GLY A 353 15.91 -9.70 -19.64
CA GLY A 353 16.48 -10.95 -19.15
C GLY A 353 15.46 -12.06 -18.85
N PHE A 354 14.16 -11.78 -18.96
CA PHE A 354 13.07 -12.74 -18.78
C PHE A 354 12.57 -13.30 -20.12
N ASP A 355 11.66 -14.28 -20.09
CA ASP A 355 11.03 -14.82 -21.29
C ASP A 355 9.88 -13.93 -21.82
N GLY A 356 10.04 -13.41 -23.03
CA GLY A 356 9.04 -12.62 -23.74
C GLY A 356 8.05 -13.48 -24.54
N ALA A 357 7.02 -12.83 -25.08
CA ALA A 357 5.99 -13.51 -25.87
C ALA A 357 6.58 -14.17 -27.14
N GLY A 358 6.19 -15.42 -27.37
CA GLY A 358 6.64 -16.22 -28.51
C GLY A 358 8.06 -16.76 -28.40
N GLY A 359 8.60 -16.91 -27.18
CA GLY A 359 9.95 -17.43 -26.94
C GLY A 359 11.06 -16.46 -27.33
N ARG A 360 10.76 -15.15 -27.36
CA ARG A 360 11.73 -14.08 -27.61
C ARG A 360 12.31 -13.59 -26.29
N ASP A 361 13.48 -12.96 -26.33
CA ASP A 361 14.03 -12.27 -25.15
C ASP A 361 13.06 -11.17 -24.68
N GLY A 362 12.70 -11.23 -23.41
CA GLY A 362 11.82 -10.31 -22.73
C GLY A 362 12.47 -8.95 -22.51
N LYS A 363 11.75 -7.89 -22.87
CA LYS A 363 12.12 -6.50 -22.68
C LYS A 363 10.90 -5.67 -22.39
N GLU A 364 11.04 -4.77 -21.43
CA GLU A 364 10.03 -3.76 -21.16
C GLU A 364 10.62 -2.48 -20.59
N TRP A 365 9.83 -1.41 -20.64
CA TRP A 365 10.14 -0.18 -19.95
C TRP A 365 8.87 0.55 -19.54
N GLU A 366 8.98 1.32 -18.45
CA GLU A 366 7.95 2.22 -17.95
C GLU A 366 8.53 3.62 -17.75
N ARG A 367 7.81 4.63 -18.22
CA ARG A 367 8.10 6.05 -17.93
C ARG A 367 6.93 6.66 -17.17
N ASP A 368 7.23 7.20 -16.00
CA ASP A 368 6.24 7.89 -15.17
C ASP A 368 6.53 9.36 -14.99
N PHE A 369 5.46 10.14 -14.96
CA PHE A 369 5.42 11.53 -14.55
C PHE A 369 4.38 11.70 -13.44
N ASP A 370 4.74 12.39 -12.37
CA ASP A 370 3.85 12.68 -11.25
C ASP A 370 3.99 14.16 -10.88
N VAL A 371 2.86 14.85 -10.77
CA VAL A 371 2.78 16.23 -10.28
C VAL A 371 1.75 16.27 -9.19
N SER A 372 2.16 16.80 -8.05
CA SER A 372 1.32 16.93 -6.87
C SER A 372 1.35 18.36 -6.36
N TYR A 373 0.18 18.92 -6.06
CA TYR A 373 0.03 20.24 -5.44
C TYR A 373 -0.93 20.18 -4.26
N THR A 374 -0.48 20.64 -3.09
CA THR A 374 -1.34 20.79 -1.91
C THR A 374 -1.45 22.26 -1.52
N ILE A 375 -2.68 22.76 -1.38
CA ILE A 375 -2.93 24.12 -0.91
C ILE A 375 -2.44 24.25 0.54
N GLN A 376 -1.55 25.21 0.79
CA GLN A 376 -0.85 25.35 2.08
C GLN A 376 -1.62 26.19 3.11
N GLU A 377 -2.48 27.10 2.66
CA GLU A 377 -3.16 28.09 3.50
C GLU A 377 -4.55 28.47 2.97
N GLY A 378 -5.31 29.21 3.79
CA GLY A 378 -6.67 29.66 3.46
C GLY A 378 -7.74 28.58 3.62
N THR A 379 -8.93 28.86 3.07
CA THR A 379 -10.14 28.03 3.23
C THR A 379 -9.98 26.59 2.74
N PHE A 380 -9.18 26.38 1.70
CA PHE A 380 -8.95 25.07 1.09
C PHE A 380 -7.62 24.44 1.50
N LYS A 381 -7.00 24.88 2.60
CA LYS A 381 -5.77 24.28 3.13
C LYS A 381 -5.93 22.76 3.25
N ASN A 382 -4.95 22.00 2.74
CA ASN A 382 -4.93 20.54 2.62
C ASN A 382 -5.73 19.94 1.45
N LEU A 383 -6.38 20.76 0.60
CA LEU A 383 -6.87 20.27 -0.69
C LEU A 383 -5.67 19.96 -1.58
N ALA A 384 -5.60 18.72 -2.03
CA ALA A 384 -4.49 18.21 -2.82
C ALA A 384 -4.96 17.75 -4.20
N PHE A 385 -4.16 18.06 -5.20
CA PHE A 385 -4.33 17.64 -6.59
C PHE A 385 -3.12 16.81 -6.98
N ARG A 386 -3.34 15.67 -7.61
CA ARG A 386 -2.27 14.82 -8.11
C ARG A 386 -2.62 14.29 -9.49
N TRP A 387 -1.73 14.53 -10.44
CA TRP A 387 -1.78 13.92 -11.75
C TRP A 387 -0.63 12.95 -11.90
N ARG A 388 -0.93 11.74 -12.35
CA ARG A 388 0.07 10.72 -12.65
C ARG A 388 -0.12 10.22 -14.07
N ASN A 389 0.97 10.13 -14.83
CA ASN A 389 0.97 9.61 -16.18
C ASN A 389 2.04 8.52 -16.31
N ALA A 390 1.66 7.35 -16.81
CA ALA A 390 2.56 6.22 -17.03
C ALA A 390 2.49 5.78 -18.49
N MET A 391 3.63 5.34 -19.03
CA MET A 391 3.75 4.82 -20.39
C MET A 391 4.58 3.54 -20.32
N VAL A 392 4.00 2.42 -20.73
CA VAL A 392 4.63 1.09 -20.73
C VAL A 392 4.77 0.60 -22.15
N ARG A 393 5.96 0.12 -22.50
CA ARG A 393 6.14 -0.71 -23.69
C ARG A 393 6.75 -2.03 -23.27
N SER A 394 6.12 -3.14 -23.67
CA SER A 394 6.51 -4.47 -23.20
C SER A 394 6.21 -5.52 -24.26
N ASN A 395 7.14 -6.47 -24.43
CA ASN A 395 6.90 -7.68 -25.21
C ASN A 395 6.55 -8.90 -24.33
N ALA A 396 6.33 -8.69 -23.02
CA ALA A 396 5.95 -9.75 -22.09
C ALA A 396 4.51 -10.20 -22.36
N ALA A 397 4.28 -11.52 -22.40
CA ALA A 397 2.95 -12.07 -22.63
C ALA A 397 1.94 -11.62 -21.54
N ALA A 398 2.38 -11.61 -20.27
CA ALA A 398 1.54 -11.25 -19.13
C ALA A 398 1.10 -9.77 -19.12
N THR A 399 1.89 -8.86 -19.72
CA THR A 399 1.54 -7.44 -19.79
C THR A 399 0.42 -7.16 -20.79
N GLY A 400 0.25 -8.04 -21.80
CA GLY A 400 -0.77 -7.88 -22.84
C GLY A 400 -0.47 -6.79 -23.87
N GLY A 401 0.76 -6.26 -23.89
CA GLY A 401 1.24 -5.24 -24.81
C GLY A 401 1.55 -3.89 -24.16
N ASP A 402 1.49 -2.86 -24.98
CA ASP A 402 1.79 -1.47 -24.66
C ASP A 402 0.60 -0.79 -23.97
N LEU A 403 0.89 0.06 -22.98
CA LEU A 403 -0.11 0.72 -22.15
C LEU A 403 0.23 2.19 -21.98
N ASP A 404 -0.79 3.06 -22.02
CA ASP A 404 -0.67 4.45 -21.58
C ASP A 404 -1.73 4.72 -20.51
N GLU A 405 -1.36 5.32 -19.38
CA GLU A 405 -2.28 5.54 -18.27
C GLU A 405 -2.22 6.95 -17.71
N ASN A 406 -3.39 7.50 -17.37
CA ASN A 406 -3.56 8.71 -16.59
C ASN A 406 -4.37 8.44 -15.33
N ARG A 407 -3.94 9.05 -14.22
CA ARG A 407 -4.70 9.13 -12.97
C ARG A 407 -4.81 10.58 -12.55
N LEU A 408 -6.02 11.05 -12.29
CA LEU A 408 -6.29 12.36 -11.69
C LEU A 408 -6.94 12.13 -10.34
N ILE A 409 -6.27 12.59 -9.29
CA ILE A 409 -6.67 12.38 -7.91
C ILE A 409 -6.83 13.75 -7.26
N VAL A 410 -8.00 14.01 -6.69
CA VAL A 410 -8.25 15.17 -5.84
C VAL A 410 -8.60 14.67 -4.46
N SER A 411 -7.83 15.05 -3.45
CA SER A 411 -8.04 14.60 -2.07
C SER A 411 -8.15 15.75 -1.10
N TYR A 412 -9.03 15.62 -0.11
CA TYR A 412 -9.16 16.55 0.99
C TYR A 412 -9.33 15.80 2.31
N THR A 413 -8.38 15.97 3.23
CA THR A 413 -8.39 15.32 4.53
C THR A 413 -8.84 16.31 5.61
N LEU A 414 -10.01 16.02 6.18
CA LEU A 414 -10.62 16.79 7.26
C LEU A 414 -10.32 16.14 8.61
N PRO A 415 -9.58 16.80 9.51
CA PRO A 415 -9.56 16.40 10.92
C PRO A 415 -10.94 16.69 11.52
N LEU A 416 -11.51 15.70 12.23
CA LEU A 416 -12.82 15.82 12.88
C LEU A 416 -12.69 16.24 14.34
N PHE A 417 -11.70 15.70 15.05
CA PHE A 417 -11.30 16.05 16.41
C PHE A 417 -9.89 15.55 16.71
#